data_AF-A0A235CM24-F1
#
_entry.id   AF-A0A235CM24-F1
#
_cell.length_a   1.000
_cell.length_b   1.000
_cell.length_c   1.000
_cell.angle_alpha   90.00
_cell.angle_beta   90.00
_cell.angle_gamma   90.00
#
_symmetry.space_group_name_H-M   'P 1'
#
loop_
_entity.id
_entity.type
_entity.pdbx_description
1 polymer ?
#
loop_
_entity_poly.entity_id
_entity_poly.type
_entity_poly.pdbx_seq_one_letter_code
_entity_poly.pdbx_strand_id
1 'polypeptide(L)'
;MSESSIRTGWICIATEGNTADGRIIPAHWLKQMAETYSPDFYTALLWPDHNRKADVMGQVIALKAEQVAGKMKLFAVLKPTRELQYLNSKGQKRFCSIEPVEDFAGIGKTYLMGLGVTDQPASTGTTLMQFSQGKRLIAKSEPLHFSAQDKKVSDADIQQLITAVQKVAQQQNELEEKIYNATCEAQGFYIV
;
A
#
# COMPACT_ATOMS: atom_id res chain seq x y z
N MET A 1 -8.81 9.58 -11.58
CA MET A 1 -7.75 8.60 -11.30
C MET A 1 -8.36 7.45 -10.51
N SER A 2 -8.15 6.18 -10.91
CA SER A 2 -8.75 5.04 -10.20
C SER A 2 -8.08 4.85 -8.84
N GLU A 3 -8.82 5.01 -7.76
CA GLU A 3 -8.31 4.83 -6.40
C GLU A 3 -7.84 3.39 -6.14
N SER A 4 -6.79 3.25 -5.33
CA SER A 4 -6.35 1.98 -4.75
C SER A 4 -6.86 1.85 -3.32
N SER A 5 -7.38 0.66 -2.98
CA SER A 5 -7.83 0.32 -1.61
C SER A 5 -6.68 -0.13 -0.68
N ILE A 6 -5.44 -0.17 -1.17
CA ILE A 6 -4.29 -0.64 -0.41
C ILE A 6 -3.84 0.44 0.57
N ARG A 7 -3.49 0.01 1.79
CA ARG A 7 -2.86 0.84 2.82
C ARG A 7 -1.61 0.13 3.32
N THR A 8 -0.64 0.90 3.80
CA THR A 8 0.52 0.33 4.51
C THR A 8 0.13 -0.13 5.91
N GLY A 9 1.00 -0.90 6.56
CA GLY A 9 1.05 -0.90 8.03
C GLY A 9 1.63 0.41 8.56
N TRP A 10 1.96 0.42 9.86
CA TRP A 10 2.74 1.52 10.44
C TRP A 10 4.18 1.49 9.92
N ILE A 11 4.57 2.51 9.18
CA ILE A 11 5.93 2.68 8.71
C ILE A 11 6.57 3.91 9.36
N CYS A 12 7.87 3.84 9.67
CA CYS A 12 8.59 4.97 10.23
C CYS A 12 8.86 5.99 9.13
N ILE A 13 8.44 7.24 9.32
CA ILE A 13 8.61 8.34 8.34
C ILE A 13 9.58 9.43 8.81
N ALA A 14 9.92 9.47 10.11
CA ALA A 14 10.95 10.34 10.64
C ALA A 14 11.46 9.87 12.01
N THR A 15 12.71 10.19 12.32
CA THR A 15 13.34 10.05 13.64
C THR A 15 13.83 11.42 14.08
N GLU A 16 13.75 11.71 15.37
CA GLU A 16 14.31 12.95 15.93
C GLU A 16 15.84 13.06 15.74
N GLY A 17 16.32 14.29 15.75
CA GLY A 17 17.74 14.64 15.64
C GLY A 17 18.15 15.09 14.25
N ASN A 18 19.44 14.94 13.94
CA ASN A 18 20.04 15.41 12.69
C ASN A 18 19.44 14.70 11.46
N THR A 19 19.15 15.47 10.43
CA THR A 19 18.68 15.01 9.11
C THR A 19 19.83 14.91 8.12
N ALA A 20 19.60 14.22 7.00
CA ALA A 20 20.61 14.06 5.95
C ALA A 20 21.00 15.38 5.27
N ASP A 21 20.12 16.40 5.33
CA ASP A 21 20.35 17.74 4.77
C ASP A 21 20.80 18.78 5.81
N GLY A 22 21.18 18.34 7.01
CA GLY A 22 21.81 19.20 8.03
C GLY A 22 20.85 19.97 8.95
N ARG A 23 19.54 19.73 8.86
CA ARG A 23 18.54 20.24 9.80
C ARG A 23 18.44 19.34 11.05
N ILE A 24 17.66 19.80 12.02
CA ILE A 24 17.33 19.04 13.23
C ILE A 24 15.81 18.90 13.30
N ILE A 25 15.34 17.68 13.55
CA ILE A 25 13.94 17.38 13.89
C ILE A 25 13.83 17.28 15.41
N PRO A 26 13.20 18.25 16.10
CA PRO A 26 12.96 18.17 17.54
C PRO A 26 11.97 17.05 17.90
N ALA A 27 12.21 16.40 19.05
CA ALA A 27 11.32 15.38 19.62
C ALA A 27 9.85 15.81 19.67
N HIS A 28 9.65 17.05 20.13
CA HIS A 28 8.32 17.61 20.39
C HIS A 28 7.53 17.84 19.10
N TRP A 29 8.19 18.12 17.96
CA TRP A 29 7.51 18.20 16.66
C TRP A 29 6.83 16.88 16.32
N LEU A 30 7.55 15.75 16.46
CA LEU A 30 7.01 14.43 16.15
C LEU A 30 5.82 14.07 17.03
N LYS A 31 5.93 14.37 18.33
CA LYS A 31 4.86 14.15 19.30
C LYS A 31 3.62 15.00 18.97
N GLN A 32 3.81 16.31 18.72
CA GLN A 32 2.71 17.22 18.39
C GLN A 32 1.99 16.84 17.09
N MET A 33 2.74 16.45 16.06
CA MET A 33 2.16 15.97 14.81
C MET A 33 1.30 14.74 15.05
N ALA A 34 1.77 13.75 15.80
CA ALA A 34 1.00 12.55 16.11
C ALA A 34 -0.25 12.84 16.96
N GLU A 35 -0.16 13.75 17.92
CA GLU A 35 -1.28 14.12 18.80
C GLU A 35 -2.41 14.86 18.08
N THR A 36 -2.08 15.67 17.09
CA THR A 36 -3.05 16.59 16.47
C THR A 36 -3.51 16.17 15.08
N TYR A 37 -2.81 15.24 14.44
CA TYR A 37 -3.10 14.88 13.06
C TYR A 37 -4.50 14.28 12.91
N SER A 38 -5.30 14.93 12.06
CA SER A 38 -6.60 14.46 11.62
C SER A 38 -6.76 14.72 10.12
N PRO A 39 -7.02 13.68 9.30
CA PRO A 39 -7.35 13.88 7.89
C PRO A 39 -8.55 14.81 7.67
N ASP A 40 -9.49 14.86 8.62
CA ASP A 40 -10.67 15.73 8.57
C ASP A 40 -10.32 17.21 8.77
N PHE A 41 -9.27 17.50 9.56
CA PHE A 41 -8.78 18.86 9.74
C PHE A 41 -7.91 19.30 8.55
N TYR A 42 -6.89 18.50 8.24
CA TYR A 42 -6.04 18.69 7.07
C TYR A 42 -5.34 17.37 6.73
N THR A 43 -5.58 16.89 5.50
CA THR A 43 -4.98 15.65 5.00
C THR A 43 -3.60 15.93 4.40
N ALA A 44 -2.56 15.32 4.98
CA ALA A 44 -1.21 15.36 4.41
C ALA A 44 -1.14 14.48 3.15
N LEU A 45 -0.79 15.09 2.02
CA LEU A 45 -0.64 14.42 0.73
C LEU A 45 0.82 14.00 0.48
N LEU A 46 0.99 12.98 -0.35
CA LEU A 46 2.29 12.47 -0.79
C LEU A 46 2.65 13.12 -2.13
N TRP A 47 3.73 13.87 -2.15
CA TRP A 47 4.22 14.60 -3.32
C TRP A 47 5.53 14.00 -3.81
N PRO A 48 5.71 13.72 -5.11
CA PRO A 48 6.98 13.21 -5.62
C PRO A 48 8.07 14.25 -5.40
N ASP A 49 9.11 13.90 -4.63
CA ASP A 49 10.22 14.78 -4.26
C ASP A 49 9.79 16.17 -3.79
N HIS A 50 8.68 16.27 -3.03
CA HIS A 50 8.11 17.53 -2.55
C HIS A 50 7.60 18.48 -3.67
N ASN A 51 7.51 18.02 -4.92
CA ASN A 51 7.09 18.83 -6.06
C ASN A 51 5.56 19.04 -6.10
N ARG A 52 5.12 20.26 -5.76
CA ARG A 52 3.70 20.67 -5.77
C ARG A 52 3.10 20.85 -7.17
N LYS A 53 3.91 20.80 -8.23
CA LYS A 53 3.42 20.87 -9.63
C LYS A 53 3.12 19.49 -10.22
N ALA A 54 3.51 18.43 -9.52
CA ALA A 54 3.32 17.06 -9.96
C ALA A 54 2.04 16.46 -9.36
N ASP A 55 1.60 15.36 -9.96
CA ASP A 55 0.43 14.64 -9.47
C ASP A 55 0.67 14.02 -8.09
N VAL A 56 -0.36 14.10 -7.26
CA VAL A 56 -0.38 13.53 -5.91
C VAL A 56 -0.22 12.01 -5.98
N MET A 57 0.70 11.48 -5.17
CA MET A 57 1.05 10.06 -5.14
C MET A 57 0.37 9.27 -4.01
N GLY A 58 -0.42 9.92 -3.17
CA GLY A 58 -1.21 9.29 -2.12
C GLY A 58 -1.53 10.25 -0.98
N GLN A 59 -1.98 9.68 0.14
CA GLN A 59 -2.32 10.44 1.35
C GLN A 59 -1.89 9.70 2.63
N VAL A 60 -1.67 10.48 3.68
CA VAL A 60 -1.47 9.98 5.04
C VAL A 60 -2.82 9.74 5.70
N ILE A 61 -3.02 8.54 6.24
CA ILE A 61 -4.27 8.11 6.87
C ILE A 61 -4.24 8.32 8.38
N ALA A 62 -3.11 8.02 9.02
CA ALA A 62 -2.96 8.15 10.46
C ALA A 62 -1.49 8.36 10.83
N LEU A 63 -1.26 9.01 11.98
CA LEU A 63 0.05 9.18 12.59
C LEU A 63 0.07 8.60 14.00
N LYS A 64 1.24 8.17 14.44
CA LYS A 64 1.55 7.92 15.85
C LYS A 64 3.02 8.23 16.12
N ALA A 65 3.33 8.60 17.36
CA ALA A 65 4.71 8.84 17.80
C ALA A 65 5.06 7.88 18.93
N GLU A 66 6.25 7.27 18.87
CA GLU A 66 6.71 6.29 19.85
C GLU A 66 8.21 6.48 20.14
N GLN A 67 8.63 6.23 21.38
CA GLN A 67 10.05 6.16 21.73
C GLN A 67 10.60 4.79 21.32
N VAL A 68 11.59 4.77 20.44
CA VAL A 68 12.23 3.54 19.96
C VAL A 68 13.74 3.68 20.10
N ALA A 69 14.37 2.79 20.86
CA ALA A 69 15.80 2.79 21.14
C ALA A 69 16.31 4.17 21.64
N GLY A 70 15.55 4.79 22.56
CA GLY A 70 15.91 6.07 23.15
C GLY A 70 15.65 7.29 22.27
N LYS A 71 15.11 7.14 21.06
CA LYS A 71 14.74 8.26 20.18
C LYS A 71 13.25 8.33 19.88
N MET A 72 12.68 9.54 19.81
CA MET A 72 11.32 9.74 19.31
C MET A 72 11.27 9.46 17.81
N LYS A 73 10.27 8.66 17.39
CA LYS A 73 9.99 8.34 16.00
C LYS A 73 8.54 8.62 15.65
N LEU A 74 8.33 9.08 14.42
CA LEU A 74 7.00 9.27 13.84
C LEU A 74 6.70 8.14 12.87
N PHE A 75 5.56 7.51 13.07
CA PHE A 75 5.03 6.46 12.20
C PHE A 75 3.77 6.93 11.49
N ALA A 76 3.57 6.45 10.28
CA ALA A 76 2.38 6.74 9.48
C ALA A 76 1.77 5.48 8.86
N VAL A 77 0.45 5.54 8.63
CA VAL A 77 -0.26 4.66 7.70
C VAL A 77 -0.52 5.46 6.43
N LEU A 78 -0.10 4.94 5.27
CA LEU A 78 -0.22 5.62 3.98
C LEU A 78 -1.22 4.89 3.07
N LYS A 79 -2.00 5.64 2.30
CA LYS A 79 -2.81 5.16 1.19
C LYS A 79 -2.14 5.63 -0.11
N PRO A 80 -1.33 4.79 -0.79
CA PRO A 80 -0.70 5.15 -2.05
C PRO A 80 -1.73 5.20 -3.18
N THR A 81 -1.43 5.95 -4.24
CA THR A 81 -2.07 5.84 -5.56
C THR A 81 -1.54 4.62 -6.32
N ARG A 82 -2.16 4.29 -7.45
CA ARG A 82 -1.65 3.26 -8.37
C ARG A 82 -0.29 3.64 -8.97
N GLU A 83 -0.06 4.92 -9.23
CA GLU A 83 1.20 5.41 -9.77
C GLU A 83 2.36 5.17 -8.79
N LEU A 84 2.17 5.54 -7.51
CA LEU A 84 3.17 5.29 -6.50
C LEU A 84 3.47 3.78 -6.33
N GLN A 85 2.45 2.94 -6.41
CA GLN A 85 2.64 1.48 -6.38
C GLN A 85 3.46 1.00 -7.59
N TYR A 86 3.18 1.53 -8.78
CA TYR A 86 3.93 1.20 -9.99
C TYR A 86 5.40 1.59 -9.84
N LEU A 87 5.70 2.83 -9.45
CA LEU A 87 7.08 3.30 -9.25
C LEU A 87 7.82 2.49 -8.17
N ASN A 88 7.14 2.20 -7.06
CA ASN A 88 7.69 1.36 -6.00
C ASN A 88 8.03 -0.05 -6.49
N SER A 89 7.18 -0.65 -7.33
CA SER A 89 7.45 -1.95 -7.96
C SER A 89 8.67 -1.94 -8.90
N LYS A 90 9.02 -0.77 -9.43
CA LYS A 90 10.23 -0.53 -10.23
C LYS A 90 11.46 -0.16 -9.39
N GLY A 91 11.33 -0.14 -8.06
CA GLY A 91 12.42 0.23 -7.17
C GLY A 91 12.65 1.74 -7.04
N GLN A 92 11.64 2.56 -7.30
CA GLN A 92 11.69 4.02 -7.19
C GLN A 92 10.69 4.53 -6.15
N LYS A 93 10.91 5.75 -5.63
CA LYS A 93 10.04 6.42 -4.65
C LYS A 93 9.77 5.55 -3.43
N ARG A 94 10.83 4.96 -2.86
CA ARG A 94 10.74 3.96 -1.79
C ARG A 94 10.75 4.54 -0.38
N PHE A 95 11.04 5.83 -0.21
CA PHE A 95 11.11 6.46 1.10
C PHE A 95 10.22 7.71 1.18
N CYS A 96 9.99 8.15 2.41
CA CYS A 96 9.26 9.37 2.71
C CYS A 96 10.18 10.37 3.42
N SER A 97 9.92 11.66 3.24
CA SER A 97 10.48 12.72 4.06
C SER A 97 9.38 13.66 4.51
N ILE A 98 9.38 14.03 5.80
CA ILE A 98 8.31 14.84 6.40
C ILE A 98 8.37 16.32 5.99
N GLU A 99 7.20 16.95 5.93
CA GLU A 99 7.04 18.40 5.80
C GLU A 99 6.35 18.96 7.06
N PRO A 100 7.08 19.11 8.17
CA PRO A 100 6.54 19.68 9.40
C PRO A 100 6.31 21.19 9.21
N VAL A 101 5.21 21.69 9.77
CA VAL A 101 4.91 23.13 9.85
C VAL A 101 4.57 23.47 11.29
N GLU A 102 5.36 24.33 11.89
CA GLU A 102 5.10 24.88 13.23
C GLU A 102 3.91 25.84 13.17
N ASP A 103 3.14 25.89 14.27
CA ASP A 103 1.93 26.72 14.39
C ASP A 103 0.98 26.64 13.18
N PHE A 104 0.79 25.43 12.66
CA PHE A 104 -0.02 25.23 11.46
C PHE A 104 -1.47 25.65 11.69
N ALA A 105 -1.96 26.57 10.86
CA ALA A 105 -3.30 27.16 10.99
C ALA A 105 -3.59 27.79 12.37
N GLY A 106 -2.56 28.22 13.11
CA GLY A 106 -2.71 28.93 14.38
C GLY A 106 -3.07 28.06 15.59
N ILE A 107 -2.86 26.73 15.53
CA ILE A 107 -3.19 25.81 16.63
C ILE A 107 -2.11 25.76 17.72
N GLY A 108 -0.98 26.46 17.56
CA GLY A 108 0.14 26.48 18.50
C GLY A 108 0.92 25.16 18.57
N LYS A 109 0.72 24.24 17.62
CA LYS A 109 1.37 22.93 17.55
C LYS A 109 1.91 22.65 16.16
N THR A 110 3.00 21.89 16.10
CA THR A 110 3.58 21.41 14.84
C THR A 110 2.66 20.38 14.20
N TYR A 111 2.39 20.55 12.92
CA TYR A 111 1.51 19.68 12.14
C TYR A 111 2.22 19.12 10.90
N LEU A 112 1.79 17.95 10.44
CA LEU A 112 2.30 17.35 9.21
C LEU A 112 1.53 17.91 8.01
N MET A 113 2.16 18.76 7.22
CA MET A 113 1.53 19.36 6.03
C MET A 113 1.60 18.44 4.79
N GLY A 114 2.57 17.53 4.76
CA GLY A 114 2.77 16.66 3.61
C GLY A 114 3.93 15.70 3.78
N LEU A 115 4.08 14.81 2.81
CA LEU A 115 5.22 13.93 2.67
C LEU A 115 5.83 14.08 1.28
N GLY A 116 7.15 14.16 1.20
CA GLY A 116 7.87 13.90 -0.03
C GLY A 116 8.05 12.40 -0.21
N VAL A 117 7.52 11.80 -1.26
CA VAL A 117 7.91 10.44 -1.67
C VAL A 117 9.13 10.54 -2.56
N THR A 118 10.23 9.96 -2.12
CA THR A 118 11.55 10.20 -2.71
C THR A 118 12.48 9.01 -2.48
N ASP A 119 13.55 8.95 -3.27
CA ASP A 119 14.66 8.02 -3.04
C ASP A 119 15.82 8.68 -2.27
N GLN A 120 15.70 9.98 -1.95
CA GLN A 120 16.68 10.78 -1.22
C GLN A 120 16.02 11.48 -0.02
N PRO A 121 15.54 10.74 0.99
CA PRO A 121 14.86 11.34 2.13
C PRO A 121 15.82 12.18 2.98
N ALA A 122 15.40 13.39 3.36
CA ALA A 122 16.11 14.18 4.37
C ALA A 122 15.89 13.58 5.78
N SER A 123 14.68 13.09 6.04
CA SER A 123 14.32 12.43 7.29
C SER A 123 15.16 11.16 7.50
N THR A 124 15.59 10.92 8.74
CA THR A 124 16.44 9.76 9.08
C THR A 124 15.64 8.63 9.73
N GLY A 125 16.17 7.40 9.64
CA GLY A 125 15.56 6.21 10.24
C GLY A 125 14.21 5.82 9.64
N THR A 126 13.95 6.23 8.39
CA THR A 126 12.70 5.93 7.66
C THR A 126 12.65 4.48 7.20
N THR A 127 11.46 3.89 7.24
CA THR A 127 11.21 2.54 6.71
C THR A 127 11.11 2.58 5.19
N LEU A 128 11.73 1.61 4.51
CA LEU A 128 11.55 1.37 3.08
C LEU A 128 10.10 0.94 2.82
N MET A 129 9.39 1.71 2.01
CA MET A 129 8.02 1.39 1.58
C MET A 129 8.03 0.22 0.60
N GLN A 130 7.17 -0.75 0.86
CA GLN A 130 6.90 -1.83 -0.07
C GLN A 130 5.39 -2.05 -0.15
N PHE A 131 4.81 -1.76 -1.30
CA PHE A 131 3.40 -2.03 -1.55
C PHE A 131 3.28 -3.44 -2.14
N SER A 132 3.34 -4.45 -1.27
CA SER A 132 2.92 -5.78 -1.69
C SER A 132 1.39 -5.82 -1.67
N GLN A 133 0.78 -6.31 -2.74
CA GLN A 133 -0.52 -6.95 -2.58
C GLN A 133 -0.25 -8.13 -1.65
N GLY A 134 -0.64 -7.99 -0.38
CA GLY A 134 -0.62 -9.10 0.55
C GLY A 134 -1.17 -10.31 -0.19
N LYS A 135 -0.42 -11.41 -0.15
CA LYS A 135 -0.83 -12.70 -0.71
C LYS A 135 -2.33 -12.84 -0.45
N ARG A 136 -3.18 -12.72 -1.49
CA ARG A 136 -4.39 -13.54 -1.49
C ARG A 136 -3.85 -14.91 -1.17
N LEU A 137 -4.39 -15.55 -0.14
CA LEU A 137 -4.21 -16.98 0.07
C LEU A 137 -4.78 -17.66 -1.18
N ILE A 138 -4.04 -17.63 -2.28
CA ILE A 138 -4.05 -18.68 -3.28
C ILE A 138 -3.52 -19.84 -2.45
N ALA A 139 -4.41 -20.79 -2.18
CA ALA A 139 -4.13 -22.03 -1.47
C ALA A 139 -2.67 -22.42 -1.72
N LYS A 140 -1.90 -22.69 -0.64
CA LYS A 140 -0.48 -23.08 -0.69
C LYS A 140 -0.21 -23.82 -2.01
N SER A 141 0.32 -23.13 -3.01
CA SER A 141 0.86 -23.81 -4.16
C SER A 141 2.13 -24.42 -3.60
N GLU A 142 2.08 -25.72 -3.28
CA GLU A 142 3.31 -26.46 -3.12
C GLU A 142 4.15 -26.20 -4.38
N PRO A 143 5.44 -25.90 -4.24
CA PRO A 143 6.29 -25.78 -5.40
C PRO A 143 6.19 -27.11 -6.15
N LEU A 144 5.63 -27.07 -7.36
CA LEU A 144 5.68 -28.20 -8.28
C LEU A 144 7.16 -28.45 -8.57
N HIS A 145 7.72 -29.43 -7.86
CA HIS A 145 9.06 -29.89 -8.09
C HIS A 145 9.04 -30.71 -9.38
N PHE A 146 9.36 -30.08 -10.52
CA PHE A 146 9.60 -30.83 -11.74
C PHE A 146 10.97 -31.49 -11.61
N SER A 147 11.03 -32.66 -10.98
CA SER A 147 12.10 -33.59 -11.31
C SER A 147 11.83 -34.05 -12.74
N ALA A 148 12.65 -33.59 -13.68
CA ALA A 148 12.73 -34.20 -14.99
C ALA A 148 13.25 -35.62 -14.80
N GLN A 149 12.35 -36.54 -14.50
CA GLN A 149 12.51 -37.94 -14.84
C GLN A 149 11.85 -38.09 -16.19
N ASP A 150 12.65 -38.45 -17.19
CA ASP A 150 12.21 -38.80 -18.54
C ASP A 150 11.26 -40.01 -18.49
N LYS A 151 10.02 -39.78 -18.05
CA LYS A 151 8.90 -40.68 -18.30
C LYS A 151 8.14 -40.09 -19.47
N LYS A 152 8.14 -40.83 -20.59
CA LYS A 152 7.24 -40.58 -21.71
C LYS A 152 5.83 -40.43 -21.15
N VAL A 153 5.31 -39.20 -21.22
CA VAL A 153 3.92 -38.89 -20.85
C VAL A 153 3.04 -39.71 -21.78
N SER A 154 2.16 -40.54 -21.20
CA SER A 154 1.27 -41.38 -21.99
C SER A 154 0.05 -40.59 -22.46
N ASP A 155 -0.54 -40.97 -23.58
CA ASP A 155 -1.76 -40.31 -24.08
C ASP A 155 -2.90 -40.35 -23.05
N ALA A 156 -2.92 -41.36 -22.16
CA ALA A 156 -3.89 -41.45 -21.08
C ALA A 156 -3.73 -40.31 -20.05
N ASP A 157 -2.49 -39.93 -19.72
CA ASP A 157 -2.21 -38.83 -18.78
C ASP A 157 -2.65 -37.49 -19.37
N ILE A 158 -2.45 -37.31 -20.69
CA ILE A 158 -2.89 -36.12 -21.43
C ILE A 158 -4.43 -36.04 -21.44
N GLN A 159 -5.12 -37.16 -21.70
CA GLN A 159 -6.58 -37.21 -21.69
C GLN A 159 -7.18 -36.93 -20.32
N GLN A 160 -6.54 -37.39 -19.25
CA GLN A 160 -6.95 -37.05 -17.88
C GLN A 160 -6.84 -35.55 -17.61
N LEU A 161 -5.75 -34.92 -18.07
CA LEU A 161 -5.57 -33.47 -17.92
C LEU A 161 -6.61 -32.67 -18.71
N ILE A 162 -6.89 -33.06 -19.96
CA ILE A 162 -7.91 -32.41 -20.81
C ILE A 162 -9.29 -32.52 -20.13
N THR A 163 -9.63 -33.70 -19.63
CA THR A 163 -10.90 -33.94 -18.94
C THR A 163 -11.02 -33.09 -17.68
N ALA A 164 -9.94 -32.95 -16.90
CA ALA A 164 -9.93 -32.11 -15.71
C ALA A 164 -10.14 -30.62 -16.06
N VAL A 165 -9.48 -30.12 -17.11
CA VAL A 165 -9.65 -28.73 -17.58
C VAL A 165 -11.08 -28.48 -18.05
N GLN A 166 -11.68 -29.42 -18.79
CA GLN A 166 -13.08 -29.32 -19.24
C GLN A 166 -14.06 -29.28 -18.07
N LYS A 167 -13.84 -30.09 -17.03
CA LYS A 167 -14.67 -30.07 -15.81
C LYS A 167 -14.60 -28.73 -15.08
N VAL A 168 -13.42 -28.12 -15.02
CA VAL A 168 -13.24 -26.79 -14.40
C VAL A 168 -13.98 -25.73 -15.22
N ALA A 169 -13.89 -25.77 -16.55
CA ALA A 169 -14.61 -24.85 -17.43
C ALA A 169 -16.14 -25.00 -17.27
N GLN A 170 -16.64 -26.22 -17.14
CA GLN A 170 -18.07 -26.46 -16.91
C GLN A 170 -18.54 -25.89 -15.56
N GLN A 171 -17.76 -26.10 -14.49
CA GLN A 171 -18.08 -25.52 -13.17
C GLN A 171 -18.09 -23.99 -13.19
N GLN A 172 -17.23 -23.35 -13.98
CA GLN A 172 -17.25 -21.90 -14.15
C GLN A 172 -18.54 -21.42 -14.81
N ASN A 173 -18.97 -22.06 -15.90
CA ASN A 173 -20.23 -21.73 -16.56
C ASN A 173 -21.44 -21.91 -15.62
N GLU A 174 -21.49 -23.00 -14.85
CA GLU A 174 -22.57 -23.24 -13.88
C GLU A 174 -22.62 -22.18 -12.76
N LEU A 175 -21.45 -21.65 -12.35
CA LEU A 175 -21.39 -20.57 -11.37
C LEU A 175 -21.84 -19.24 -11.97
N GLU A 176 -21.49 -18.96 -13.22
CA GLU A 176 -21.92 -17.75 -13.93
C GLU A 176 -23.44 -17.72 -14.12
N GLU A 177 -24.06 -18.85 -14.49
CA GLU A 177 -25.53 -18.96 -14.59
C GLU A 177 -26.21 -18.76 -13.22
N LYS A 178 -25.67 -19.34 -12.14
CA LYS A 178 -26.21 -19.15 -10.79
C LYS A 178 -26.13 -17.70 -10.35
N ILE A 179 -25.02 -17.02 -10.66
CA ILE A 179 -24.87 -15.59 -10.37
C ILE A 179 -25.89 -14.79 -11.17
N TYR A 180 -26.05 -15.07 -12.47
CA TYR A 180 -27.00 -14.37 -13.33
C TYR A 180 -28.45 -14.51 -12.82
N ASN A 181 -28.90 -15.72 -12.50
CA ASN A 181 -30.25 -15.98 -12.00
C ASN A 181 -30.50 -15.31 -10.64
N ALA A 182 -29.55 -15.39 -9.71
CA ALA A 182 -29.66 -14.71 -8.42
C ALA A 182 -29.72 -13.18 -8.57
N THR A 183 -29.04 -12.63 -9.58
CA THR A 183 -29.07 -11.18 -9.87
C THR A 183 -30.41 -10.75 -10.47
N CYS A 184 -31.02 -11.58 -11.33
CA CYS A 184 -32.35 -11.33 -11.90
C CYS A 184 -33.46 -11.40 -10.84
N GLU A 185 -33.40 -12.39 -9.93
CA GLU A 185 -34.33 -12.51 -8.80
C GLU A 185 -34.23 -11.31 -7.84
N ALA A 186 -33.01 -10.83 -7.56
CA ALA A 186 -32.80 -9.65 -6.71
C ALA A 186 -33.27 -8.32 -7.34
N GLN A 187 -33.38 -8.26 -8.67
CA GLN A 187 -33.78 -7.06 -9.43
C GLN A 187 -35.25 -7.07 -9.88
N GLY A 188 -36.03 -8.11 -9.55
CA GLY A 188 -37.46 -8.18 -9.86
C GLY A 188 -37.78 -8.37 -11.35
N PHE A 189 -36.82 -8.78 -12.17
CA PHE A 189 -37.05 -9.17 -13.57
C PHE A 189 -37.29 -10.68 -13.64
N TYR A 190 -38.57 -11.09 -13.63
CA TYR A 190 -38.96 -12.44 -14.04
C TYR A 190 -39.01 -12.50 -15.58
N ILE A 191 -38.17 -13.34 -16.17
CA ILE A 191 -38.35 -13.76 -17.57
C ILE A 191 -39.28 -14.98 -17.52
N VAL A 192 -40.44 -14.88 -18.17
CA VAL A 192 -41.36 -16.00 -18.47
C VAL A 192 -40.77 -16.83 -19.61
#